data_AF-A0A961CCX5-F1
#
_entry.id   AF-A0A961CCX5-F1
#
_cell.length_a   1.000
_cell.length_b   1.000
_cell.length_c   1.000
_cell.angle_alpha   90.00
_cell.angle_beta   90.00
_cell.angle_gamma   90.00
#
_symmetry.space_group_name_H-M   'P 1'
#
loop_
_entity.id
_entity.type
_entity.pdbx_description
1 polymer ?
#
loop_
_entity_poly.entity_id
_entity_poly.type
_entity_poly.pdbx_seq_one_letter_code
_entity_poly.pdbx_strand_id
1 'polypeptide(L)'
;MTGQPPGEKRAPRTQFRATEYLVDFGAGPVSARIHTNADGTPGGLVADTAEAEDTVHIDRDARVFGNARVFGSSRIEGKAKVHDNARIHDSVIAGQADISGNATVEDATVEGLARVSGDVRIGNGALIGGRATVRGAAKVLGDAVIDGDAVVEDTAWVAGGHITGATVIGGSTTVRNGEVHGL
;
A
#
# COMPACT_ATOMS: atom_id res chain seq x y z
N MET A 1 18.96 -70.46 -2.63
CA MET A 1 19.08 -69.13 -3.27
C MET A 1 17.71 -68.49 -3.21
N THR A 2 17.53 -67.53 -2.30
CA THR A 2 16.25 -66.87 -2.00
C THR A 2 15.95 -65.80 -3.04
N GLY A 3 14.74 -65.85 -3.63
CA GLY A 3 14.28 -64.90 -4.65
C GLY A 3 13.92 -63.53 -4.06
N GLN A 4 14.34 -62.47 -4.75
CA GLN A 4 13.85 -61.11 -4.55
C GLN A 4 12.71 -60.82 -5.54
N PRO A 5 11.60 -60.17 -5.11
CA PRO A 5 10.54 -59.74 -6.01
C PRO A 5 10.94 -58.49 -6.82
N PRO A 6 10.31 -58.25 -7.99
CA PRO A 6 10.71 -57.20 -8.92
C PRO A 6 10.44 -55.80 -8.36
N GLY A 7 11.45 -54.93 -8.50
CA GLY A 7 11.40 -53.53 -8.10
C GLY A 7 10.29 -52.77 -8.82
N GLU A 8 9.37 -52.24 -8.02
CA GLU A 8 8.25 -51.40 -8.41
C GLU A 8 8.75 -50.09 -9.08
N LYS A 9 8.28 -49.82 -10.30
CA LYS A 9 8.54 -48.58 -11.03
C LYS A 9 8.01 -47.38 -10.23
N ARG A 10 8.90 -46.61 -9.60
CA ARG A 10 8.55 -45.29 -9.09
C ARG A 10 8.41 -44.32 -10.25
N ALA A 11 7.17 -43.96 -10.57
CA ALA A 11 6.87 -42.83 -11.44
C ALA A 11 7.54 -41.56 -10.90
N PRO A 12 8.02 -40.64 -11.76
CA PRO A 12 8.53 -39.37 -11.30
C PRO A 12 7.41 -38.64 -10.55
N ARG A 13 7.67 -38.30 -9.28
CA ARG A 13 6.83 -37.39 -8.51
C ARG A 13 6.85 -36.05 -9.23
N THR A 14 5.78 -35.73 -9.95
CA THR A 14 5.49 -34.38 -10.40
C THR A 14 5.48 -33.50 -9.15
N GLN A 15 6.58 -32.80 -8.90
CA GLN A 15 6.60 -31.71 -7.94
C GLN A 15 5.57 -30.72 -8.45
N PHE A 16 4.50 -30.52 -7.68
CA PHE A 16 3.56 -29.45 -7.90
C PHE A 16 4.36 -28.15 -7.90
N ARG A 17 4.66 -27.59 -9.07
CA ARG A 17 5.13 -26.21 -9.19
C ARG A 17 4.06 -25.37 -8.52
N ALA A 18 4.44 -24.59 -7.52
CA ALA A 18 3.61 -23.50 -7.02
C ALA A 18 3.09 -22.73 -8.24
N THR A 19 1.78 -22.61 -8.36
CA THR A 19 1.10 -21.91 -9.45
C THR A 19 1.59 -20.47 -9.48
N GLU A 20 2.53 -20.16 -10.38
CA GLU A 20 2.90 -18.80 -10.75
C GLU A 20 1.68 -18.17 -11.44
N TYR A 21 0.99 -17.28 -10.74
CA TYR A 21 -0.08 -16.48 -11.35
C TYR A 21 0.56 -15.28 -12.03
N LEU A 22 0.55 -15.28 -13.36
CA LEU A 22 0.83 -14.07 -14.12
C LEU A 22 -0.38 -13.14 -14.00
N VAL A 23 -0.17 -12.00 -13.34
CA VAL A 23 -1.18 -10.98 -13.11
C VAL A 23 -0.74 -9.69 -13.80
N ASP A 24 -1.63 -9.08 -14.57
CA ASP A 24 -1.39 -7.76 -15.14
C ASP A 24 -1.96 -6.68 -14.21
N PHE A 25 -1.05 -5.87 -13.65
CA PHE A 25 -1.39 -4.73 -12.80
C PHE A 25 -1.52 -3.41 -13.59
N GLY A 26 -1.43 -3.46 -14.92
CA GLY A 26 -1.50 -2.31 -15.83
C GLY A 26 -0.18 -2.00 -16.54
N ALA A 27 0.89 -2.74 -16.25
CA ALA A 27 2.22 -2.60 -16.84
C ALA A 27 2.71 -3.89 -17.51
N GLY A 28 1.79 -4.82 -17.79
CA GLY A 28 2.10 -6.15 -18.31
C GLY A 28 2.08 -7.23 -17.22
N PRO A 29 2.07 -8.50 -17.64
CA PRO A 29 1.99 -9.63 -16.72
C PRO A 29 3.26 -9.77 -15.89
N VAL A 30 3.10 -9.81 -14.58
CA VAL A 30 4.16 -10.13 -13.62
C VAL A 30 3.71 -11.29 -12.74
N SER A 31 4.67 -12.08 -12.26
CA SER A 31 4.37 -13.13 -11.29
C SER A 31 3.90 -12.50 -9.97
N ALA A 32 2.87 -13.10 -9.39
CA ALA A 32 2.29 -12.68 -8.12
C ALA A 32 1.83 -13.88 -7.30
N ARG A 33 1.71 -13.65 -5.99
CA ARG A 33 1.24 -14.60 -4.99
C ARG A 33 0.10 -14.01 -4.18
N ILE A 34 -0.71 -14.89 -3.59
CA ILE A 34 -1.66 -14.50 -2.55
C ILE A 34 -0.89 -14.42 -1.23
N HIS A 35 -0.95 -13.27 -0.57
CA HIS A 35 -0.37 -13.10 0.77
C HIS A 35 -1.05 -14.02 1.78
N THR A 36 -0.33 -14.48 2.78
CA THR A 36 -0.92 -15.21 3.92
C THR A 36 -0.83 -14.30 5.13
N ASN A 37 -1.97 -13.88 5.67
CA ASN A 37 -2.02 -13.04 6.86
C ASN A 37 -1.53 -13.82 8.09
N ALA A 38 -1.15 -13.11 9.16
CA ALA A 38 -0.65 -13.71 10.40
C ALA A 38 -1.61 -14.73 11.06
N ASP A 39 -2.92 -14.60 10.80
CA ASP A 39 -3.95 -15.54 11.27
C ASP A 39 -4.10 -16.79 10.38
N GLY A 40 -3.30 -16.91 9.32
CA GLY A 40 -3.33 -17.99 8.33
C GLY A 40 -4.37 -17.82 7.23
N THR A 41 -5.14 -16.71 7.21
CA THR A 41 -6.11 -16.45 6.16
C THR A 41 -5.42 -16.00 4.86
N PRO A 42 -5.99 -16.35 3.68
CA PRO A 42 -5.50 -15.83 2.41
C PRO A 42 -5.87 -14.35 2.26
N GLY A 43 -4.86 -13.52 2.03
CA GLY A 43 -4.97 -12.08 1.84
C GLY A 43 -5.02 -11.65 0.36
N GLY A 44 -4.54 -10.44 0.10
CA GLY A 44 -4.51 -9.83 -1.23
C GLY A 44 -3.37 -10.31 -2.13
N LEU A 45 -3.35 -9.78 -3.35
CA LEU A 45 -2.31 -10.09 -4.35
C LEU A 45 -1.05 -9.26 -4.10
N VAL A 46 0.10 -9.94 -4.02
CA VAL A 46 1.42 -9.32 -3.89
C VAL A 46 2.28 -9.77 -5.07
N ALA A 47 2.80 -8.83 -5.85
CA ALA A 47 3.74 -9.15 -6.93
C ALA A 47 5.05 -9.71 -6.36
N ASP A 48 5.75 -10.54 -7.12
CA ASP A 48 7.05 -11.10 -6.68
C ASP A 48 8.16 -10.05 -6.61
N THR A 49 7.97 -8.91 -7.25
CA THR A 49 8.84 -7.73 -7.14
C THR A 49 8.57 -6.88 -5.90
N ALA A 50 7.45 -7.10 -5.22
CA ALA A 50 7.04 -6.37 -4.03
C ALA A 50 7.22 -7.20 -2.74
N GLU A 51 7.45 -6.50 -1.63
CA GLU A 51 7.66 -7.09 -0.32
C GLU A 51 6.50 -6.74 0.62
N ALA A 52 5.95 -7.76 1.27
CA ALA A 52 5.03 -7.62 2.39
C ALA A 52 5.50 -8.58 3.49
N GLU A 53 5.72 -8.08 4.71
CA GLU A 53 6.09 -8.92 5.85
C GLU A 53 4.90 -9.77 6.34
N ASP A 54 5.19 -10.90 6.98
CA ASP A 54 4.17 -11.82 7.52
C ASP A 54 3.25 -11.17 8.58
N THR A 55 3.72 -10.08 9.21
CA THR A 55 2.95 -9.30 10.18
C THR A 55 1.92 -8.38 9.54
N VAL A 56 2.03 -8.14 8.23
CA VAL A 56 1.11 -7.28 7.48
C VAL A 56 -0.19 -8.02 7.25
N HIS A 57 -1.31 -7.36 7.52
CA HIS A 57 -2.62 -7.82 7.09
C HIS A 57 -2.97 -7.20 5.73
N ILE A 58 -3.34 -8.03 4.75
CA ILE A 58 -3.76 -7.59 3.43
C ILE A 58 -5.11 -8.21 3.11
N ASP A 59 -6.13 -7.38 2.90
CA ASP A 59 -7.44 -7.85 2.47
C ASP A 59 -7.40 -8.45 1.07
N ARG A 60 -8.32 -9.38 0.81
CA ARG A 60 -8.39 -10.18 -0.42
C ARG A 60 -8.42 -9.35 -1.71
N ASP A 61 -9.06 -8.19 -1.67
CA ASP A 61 -9.22 -7.31 -2.83
C ASP A 61 -8.09 -6.28 -2.98
N ALA A 62 -7.20 -6.17 -1.99
CA ALA A 62 -6.08 -5.25 -2.00
C ALA A 62 -4.92 -5.79 -2.86
N ARG A 63 -4.10 -4.86 -3.36
CA ARG A 63 -3.00 -5.17 -4.28
C ARG A 63 -1.73 -4.44 -3.89
N VAL A 64 -0.64 -5.19 -3.77
CA VAL A 64 0.72 -4.65 -3.56
C VAL A 64 1.60 -5.08 -4.72
N PHE A 65 2.17 -4.15 -5.48
CA PHE A 65 2.92 -4.48 -6.70
C PHE A 65 4.03 -3.46 -7.00
N GLY A 66 4.73 -3.59 -8.13
CA GLY A 66 5.95 -2.82 -8.37
C GLY A 66 7.06 -3.23 -7.41
N ASN A 67 7.84 -2.27 -6.89
CA ASN A 67 8.86 -2.45 -5.86
C ASN A 67 8.37 -2.00 -4.46
N ALA A 68 7.06 -1.99 -4.23
CA ALA A 68 6.48 -1.54 -2.97
C ALA A 68 6.94 -2.43 -1.80
N ARG A 69 7.08 -1.82 -0.62
CA ARG A 69 7.51 -2.49 0.61
C ARG A 69 6.55 -2.15 1.74
N VAL A 70 5.89 -3.16 2.29
CA VAL A 70 4.93 -3.03 3.39
C VAL A 70 5.43 -3.87 4.57
N PHE A 71 5.58 -3.24 5.74
CA PHE A 71 6.23 -3.87 6.89
C PHE A 71 5.61 -3.38 8.22
N GLY A 72 6.01 -4.01 9.33
CA GLY A 72 5.44 -3.74 10.65
C GLY A 72 4.00 -4.23 10.79
N SER A 73 3.22 -3.58 11.65
CA SER A 73 1.81 -3.91 11.94
C SER A 73 0.83 -3.29 10.94
N SER A 74 1.27 -3.09 9.69
CA SER A 74 0.48 -2.41 8.65
C SER A 74 -0.74 -3.21 8.21
N ARG A 75 -1.81 -2.50 7.82
CA ARG A 75 -3.06 -3.09 7.30
C ARG A 75 -3.41 -2.47 5.95
N ILE A 76 -3.50 -3.30 4.91
CA ILE A 76 -3.92 -2.88 3.57
C ILE A 76 -5.31 -3.46 3.30
N GLU A 77 -6.33 -2.62 3.31
CA GLU A 77 -7.73 -3.01 3.42
C GLU A 77 -8.57 -2.61 2.21
N GLY A 78 -9.68 -3.32 2.01
CA GLY A 78 -10.59 -3.10 0.89
C GLY A 78 -9.91 -3.33 -0.46
N LYS A 79 -10.02 -2.35 -1.37
CA LYS A 79 -9.45 -2.36 -2.73
C LYS A 79 -8.21 -1.45 -2.85
N ALA A 80 -7.56 -1.16 -1.73
CA ALA A 80 -6.38 -0.31 -1.70
C ALA A 80 -5.26 -0.87 -2.61
N LYS A 81 -4.49 0.05 -3.19
CA LYS A 81 -3.34 -0.26 -4.02
C LYS A 81 -2.10 0.42 -3.45
N VAL A 82 -1.03 -0.35 -3.31
CA VAL A 82 0.29 0.16 -2.94
C VAL A 82 1.27 -0.32 -4.00
N HIS A 83 1.92 0.60 -4.71
CA HIS A 83 2.80 0.25 -5.80
C HIS A 83 3.95 1.21 -6.04
N ASP A 84 4.66 1.02 -7.16
CA ASP A 84 5.91 1.68 -7.50
C ASP A 84 6.98 1.42 -6.43
N ASN A 85 7.56 2.44 -5.79
CA ASN A 85 8.55 2.28 -4.70
C ASN A 85 7.97 2.69 -3.34
N ALA A 86 6.64 2.68 -3.18
CA ALA A 86 6.00 3.11 -1.94
C ALA A 86 6.44 2.25 -0.74
N ARG A 87 6.58 2.89 0.42
CA ARG A 87 7.01 2.28 1.68
C ARG A 87 5.97 2.54 2.76
N ILE A 88 5.41 1.47 3.32
CA ILE A 88 4.35 1.55 4.33
C ILE A 88 4.83 0.85 5.61
N HIS A 89 4.75 1.55 6.74
CA HIS A 89 5.18 1.06 8.04
C HIS A 89 4.14 1.40 9.13
N ASP A 90 3.73 0.42 9.93
CA ASP A 90 2.78 0.61 11.04
C ASP A 90 1.58 1.52 10.68
N SER A 91 1.01 1.33 9.48
CA SER A 91 0.00 2.23 8.91
C SER A 91 -1.22 1.48 8.39
N VAL A 92 -2.34 2.20 8.25
CA VAL A 92 -3.58 1.67 7.67
C VAL A 92 -3.82 2.31 6.30
N ILE A 93 -3.90 1.49 5.25
CA ILE A 93 -4.26 1.94 3.91
C ILE A 93 -5.57 1.24 3.53
N ALA A 94 -6.68 1.97 3.45
CA ALA A 94 -8.02 1.39 3.35
C ALA A 94 -8.86 1.95 2.19
N GLY A 95 -10.03 1.35 1.95
CA GLY A 95 -10.98 1.80 0.93
C GLY A 95 -10.51 1.48 -0.49
N GLN A 96 -10.38 2.49 -1.33
CA GLN A 96 -9.77 2.41 -2.67
C GLN A 96 -8.58 3.37 -2.77
N ALA A 97 -7.90 3.64 -1.65
CA ALA A 97 -6.72 4.48 -1.63
C ALA A 97 -5.63 3.93 -2.58
N ASP A 98 -4.92 4.85 -3.23
CA ASP A 98 -3.91 4.54 -4.24
C ASP A 98 -2.59 5.23 -3.86
N ILE A 99 -1.61 4.43 -3.43
CA ILE A 99 -0.30 4.89 -2.97
C ILE A 99 0.76 4.45 -3.97
N SER A 100 1.49 5.41 -4.51
CA SER A 100 2.43 5.23 -5.63
C SER A 100 3.65 6.14 -5.53
N GLY A 101 4.55 6.09 -6.53
CA GLY A 101 5.82 6.83 -6.51
C GLY A 101 6.79 6.33 -5.44
N ASN A 102 7.49 7.27 -4.78
CA ASN A 102 8.42 6.99 -3.68
C ASN A 102 7.81 7.39 -2.32
N ALA A 103 6.48 7.33 -2.19
CA ALA A 103 5.79 7.77 -1.00
C ALA A 103 6.16 6.91 0.22
N THR A 104 6.41 7.56 1.36
CA THR A 104 6.56 6.89 2.66
C THR A 104 5.38 7.23 3.55
N VAL A 105 4.70 6.21 4.07
CA VAL A 105 3.61 6.33 5.05
C VAL A 105 4.02 5.56 6.31
N GLU A 106 4.12 6.25 7.44
CA GLU A 106 4.56 5.69 8.71
C GLU A 106 3.70 6.18 9.88
N ASP A 107 3.09 5.28 10.66
CA ASP A 107 2.18 5.65 11.75
C ASP A 107 1.06 6.61 11.27
N ALA A 108 0.33 6.22 10.22
CA ALA A 108 -0.72 7.04 9.63
C ALA A 108 -1.84 6.21 8.99
N THR A 109 -2.95 6.89 8.66
CA THR A 109 -4.09 6.31 7.96
C THR A 109 -4.34 7.03 6.64
N VAL A 110 -4.41 6.27 5.55
CA VAL A 110 -4.86 6.74 4.23
C VAL A 110 -6.06 5.91 3.79
N GLU A 111 -7.20 6.54 3.58
CA GLU A 111 -8.47 5.83 3.31
C GLU A 111 -9.33 6.52 2.24
N GLY A 112 -10.52 5.96 1.98
CA GLY A 112 -11.45 6.49 1.00
C GLY A 112 -10.97 6.29 -0.44
N LEU A 113 -10.99 7.34 -1.24
CA LEU A 113 -10.51 7.40 -2.62
C LEU A 113 -9.21 8.22 -2.72
N ALA A 114 -8.49 8.40 -1.61
CA ALA A 114 -7.30 9.22 -1.55
C ALA A 114 -6.19 8.73 -2.48
N ARG A 115 -5.42 9.66 -3.03
CA ARG A 115 -4.28 9.38 -3.91
C ARG A 115 -3.01 9.99 -3.35
N VAL A 116 -1.97 9.18 -3.21
CA VAL A 116 -0.65 9.62 -2.75
C VAL A 116 0.38 9.22 -3.80
N SER A 117 1.18 10.17 -4.29
CA SER A 117 2.17 9.91 -5.35
C SER A 117 3.37 10.84 -5.27
N GLY A 118 4.52 10.46 -5.82
CA GLY A 118 5.76 11.25 -5.76
C GLY A 118 6.61 10.95 -4.52
N ASP A 119 7.43 11.90 -4.10
CA ASP A 119 8.36 11.80 -2.95
C ASP A 119 7.71 12.29 -1.64
N VAL A 120 6.49 11.85 -1.39
CA VAL A 120 5.65 12.28 -0.27
C VAL A 120 6.07 11.59 1.04
N ARG A 121 5.97 12.31 2.17
CA ARG A 121 6.06 11.72 3.52
C ARG A 121 4.79 11.97 4.31
N ILE A 122 4.14 10.91 4.75
CA ILE A 122 2.97 10.94 5.62
C ILE A 122 3.32 10.23 6.93
N GLY A 123 2.97 10.80 8.09
CA GLY A 123 3.14 10.08 9.34
C GLY A 123 2.81 10.82 10.61
N ASN A 124 3.14 10.18 11.75
CA ASN A 124 2.90 10.69 13.11
C ASN A 124 1.42 11.01 13.40
N GLY A 125 0.51 10.08 13.10
CA GLY A 125 -0.94 10.20 13.35
C GLY A 125 -1.75 10.87 12.23
N ALA A 126 -1.14 11.19 11.09
CA ALA A 126 -1.83 11.86 10.00
C ALA A 126 -2.97 11.00 9.41
N LEU A 127 -4.10 11.65 9.08
CA LEU A 127 -5.27 11.04 8.45
C LEU A 127 -5.55 11.68 7.09
N ILE A 128 -5.54 10.87 6.03
CA ILE A 128 -5.82 11.30 4.67
C ILE A 128 -7.02 10.51 4.17
N GLY A 129 -8.13 11.17 3.87
CA GLY A 129 -9.40 10.54 3.49
C GLY A 129 -10.04 11.14 2.23
N GLY A 130 -11.32 10.84 2.04
CA GLY A 130 -12.12 11.43 0.97
C GLY A 130 -11.59 11.13 -0.42
N ARG A 131 -11.50 12.16 -1.28
CA ARG A 131 -10.86 12.13 -2.61
C ARG A 131 -9.55 12.92 -2.61
N ALA A 132 -8.93 13.10 -1.43
CA ALA A 132 -7.75 13.92 -1.28
C ALA A 132 -6.59 13.45 -2.16
N THR A 133 -5.79 14.39 -2.65
CA THR A 133 -4.58 14.10 -3.43
C THR A 133 -3.36 14.71 -2.74
N VAL A 134 -2.39 13.89 -2.38
CA VAL A 134 -1.09 14.34 -1.84
C VAL A 134 0.00 13.97 -2.84
N ARG A 135 0.73 14.95 -3.35
CA ARG A 135 1.74 14.72 -4.39
C ARG A 135 2.99 15.60 -4.30
N GLY A 136 3.93 15.40 -5.21
CA GLY A 136 5.18 16.16 -5.25
C GLY A 136 6.18 15.65 -4.20
N ALA A 137 6.76 16.55 -3.42
CA ALA A 137 7.64 16.30 -2.28
C ALA A 137 7.01 16.76 -0.94
N ALA A 138 5.69 16.74 -0.86
CA ALA A 138 4.93 17.21 0.29
C ALA A 138 5.17 16.38 1.55
N LYS A 139 4.97 17.02 2.71
CA LYS A 139 5.04 16.38 4.03
C LYS A 139 3.73 16.62 4.77
N VAL A 140 3.07 15.56 5.20
CA VAL A 140 1.86 15.62 6.02
C VAL A 140 2.14 14.85 7.31
N LEU A 141 2.37 15.59 8.40
CA LEU A 141 2.87 15.05 9.65
C LEU A 141 2.03 15.55 10.83
N GLY A 142 2.01 14.78 11.91
CA GLY A 142 1.24 15.09 13.11
C GLY A 142 -0.23 14.73 12.93
N ASP A 143 -1.09 15.21 13.82
CA ASP A 143 -2.56 15.01 13.77
C ASP A 143 -3.24 15.79 12.62
N ALA A 144 -2.60 15.89 11.46
CA ALA A 144 -3.13 16.53 10.27
C ALA A 144 -4.24 15.67 9.66
N VAL A 145 -5.35 16.31 9.30
CA VAL A 145 -6.48 15.68 8.60
C VAL A 145 -6.62 16.31 7.22
N ILE A 146 -6.48 15.52 6.17
CA ILE A 146 -6.72 15.93 4.78
C ILE A 146 -7.93 15.15 4.26
N ASP A 147 -9.01 15.83 3.90
CA ASP A 147 -10.25 15.17 3.48
C ASP A 147 -10.95 15.94 2.35
N GLY A 148 -12.06 15.41 1.82
CA GLY A 148 -12.80 16.00 0.72
C GLY A 148 -12.01 15.92 -0.59
N ASP A 149 -11.99 17.01 -1.35
CA ASP A 149 -11.28 17.12 -2.64
C ASP A 149 -9.94 17.85 -2.49
N ALA A 150 -9.37 17.88 -1.29
CA ALA A 150 -8.19 18.67 -0.98
C ALA A 150 -6.95 18.15 -1.75
N VAL A 151 -6.11 19.08 -2.19
CA VAL A 151 -4.83 18.81 -2.85
C VAL A 151 -3.70 19.40 -2.03
N VAL A 152 -2.72 18.58 -1.66
CA VAL A 152 -1.46 19.00 -1.06
C VAL A 152 -0.33 18.62 -2.01
N GLU A 153 0.42 19.59 -2.51
CA GLU A 153 1.40 19.36 -3.57
C GLU A 153 2.71 20.14 -3.40
N ASP A 154 3.59 20.01 -4.39
CA ASP A 154 4.93 20.60 -4.39
C ASP A 154 5.73 20.24 -3.13
N THR A 155 6.24 21.24 -2.40
CA THR A 155 7.05 21.07 -1.18
C THR A 155 6.26 21.43 0.08
N ALA A 156 4.92 21.46 -0.01
CA ALA A 156 4.06 21.87 1.10
C ALA A 156 4.30 21.02 2.35
N TRP A 157 4.28 21.66 3.51
CA TRP A 157 4.41 21.00 4.81
C TRP A 157 3.18 21.27 5.67
N VAL A 158 2.35 20.24 5.87
CA VAL A 158 1.27 20.23 6.84
C VAL A 158 1.76 19.53 8.10
N ALA A 159 1.78 20.23 9.23
CA ALA A 159 2.27 19.74 10.52
C ALA A 159 1.15 19.63 11.57
N GLY A 160 -0.11 19.51 11.11
CA GLY A 160 -1.33 19.54 11.91
C GLY A 160 -2.45 20.34 11.22
N GLY A 161 -3.67 20.25 11.75
CA GLY A 161 -4.85 20.97 11.25
C GLY A 161 -5.71 20.17 10.27
N HIS A 162 -6.88 20.71 9.95
CA HIS A 162 -7.88 20.08 9.08
C HIS A 162 -7.96 20.82 7.75
N ILE A 163 -7.58 20.16 6.67
CA ILE A 163 -7.68 20.67 5.30
C ILE A 163 -8.78 19.89 4.61
N THR A 164 -9.90 20.55 4.30
CA THR A 164 -11.06 19.88 3.69
C THR A 164 -11.64 20.67 2.52
N GLY A 165 -12.66 20.10 1.86
CA GLY A 165 -13.30 20.69 0.69
C GLY A 165 -12.37 20.74 -0.53
N ALA A 166 -12.68 21.60 -1.49
CA ALA A 166 -11.86 21.81 -2.69
C ALA A 166 -10.70 22.79 -2.42
N THR A 167 -9.80 22.43 -1.51
CA THR A 167 -8.64 23.26 -1.12
C THR A 167 -7.38 22.83 -1.88
N VAL A 168 -6.52 23.78 -2.27
CA VAL A 168 -5.17 23.48 -2.80
C VAL A 168 -4.09 24.13 -1.91
N ILE A 169 -3.18 23.32 -1.38
CA ILE A 169 -1.98 23.74 -0.65
C ILE A 169 -0.75 23.35 -1.49
N GLY A 170 -0.13 24.32 -2.15
CA GLY A 170 1.05 24.10 -3.00
C GLY A 170 2.25 24.96 -2.61
N GLY A 171 3.28 24.95 -3.45
CA GLY A 171 4.54 25.67 -3.26
C GLY A 171 5.32 25.26 -2.01
N SER A 172 5.99 26.24 -1.39
CA SER A 172 6.72 26.06 -0.12
C SER A 172 5.88 26.51 1.08
N THR A 173 4.59 26.16 1.09
CA THR A 173 3.64 26.56 2.13
C THR A 173 3.79 25.70 3.38
N THR A 174 3.61 26.28 4.56
CA THR A 174 3.53 25.53 5.82
C THR A 174 2.19 25.79 6.51
N VAL A 175 1.46 24.71 6.82
CA VAL A 175 0.25 24.70 7.64
C VAL A 175 0.63 24.05 8.97
N ARG A 176 0.42 24.75 10.10
CA ARG A 176 0.89 24.26 11.41
C ARG A 176 -0.23 23.84 12.37
N ASN A 177 -1.47 24.29 12.14
CA ASN A 177 -2.70 23.98 12.87
C ASN A 177 -3.85 24.81 12.28
N GLY A 178 -5.10 24.50 12.65
CA GLY A 178 -6.30 25.24 12.23
C GLY A 178 -7.07 24.55 11.11
N GLU A 179 -8.11 25.22 10.62
CA GLU A 179 -8.98 24.73 9.56
C GLU A 179 -8.71 25.49 8.25
N VAL A 180 -8.47 24.76 7.17
CA VAL A 180 -8.42 25.31 5.81
C VAL A 180 -9.50 24.62 4.99
N HIS A 181 -10.53 25.38 4.60
CA HIS A 181 -11.65 24.85 3.83
C HIS A 181 -11.81 25.63 2.54
N GLY A 182 -11.89 24.91 1.42
CA GLY A 182 -12.18 25.45 0.10
C GLY A 182 -13.68 25.69 -0.05
N LEU A 183 -14.05 26.68 -0.87
CA LEU A 183 -15.44 27.00 -1.21
C LEU A 183 -16.03 26.01 -2.22
#